data_AF-A0A1S1SY63-F1
#
_entry.id   AF-A0A1S1SY63-F1
#
_cell.length_a   1.000
_cell.length_b   1.000
_cell.length_c   1.000
_cell.angle_alpha   90.00
_cell.angle_beta   90.00
_cell.angle_gamma   90.00
#
_symmetry.space_group_name_H-M   'P 1'
#
loop_
_entity.id
_entity.type
_entity.pdbx_description
1 polymer ?
#
loop_
_entity_poly.entity_id
_entity_poly.type
_entity_poly.pdbx_seq_one_letter_code
_entity_poly.pdbx_strand_id
1 'polypeptide(L)'
;MIAGVCFTISTASAEQGEQQNINYLARMADGKLHRAATISGNIYGVLKKCPALRPSESGKAMMAVSILLYHGLDKHLAPDRAKFERAIRVFEGAYRKAALSKVDCRSEKAKDPDSYR
;
A
#
# COMPACT_ATOMS: atom_id res chain seq x y z
N MET A 1 48.27 10.27 -9.79
CA MET A 1 46.94 10.83 -9.50
C MET A 1 45.97 9.67 -9.34
N ILE A 2 45.45 9.45 -8.13
CA ILE A 2 44.38 8.47 -7.89
C ILE A 2 43.08 9.26 -8.05
N ALA A 3 42.39 9.10 -9.17
CA ALA A 3 41.05 9.62 -9.33
C ALA A 3 40.10 8.75 -8.51
N GLY A 4 39.79 9.20 -7.30
CA GLY A 4 38.82 8.58 -6.42
C GLY A 4 37.42 8.63 -7.03
N VAL A 5 36.76 7.47 -7.02
CA VAL A 5 35.37 7.31 -7.44
C VAL A 5 34.46 8.02 -6.43
N CYS A 6 33.64 8.97 -6.90
CA CYS A 6 32.49 9.48 -6.15
C CYS A 6 31.22 8.83 -6.71
N PHE A 7 30.75 7.75 -6.08
CA PHE A 7 29.36 7.33 -6.23
C PHE A 7 28.49 8.31 -5.44
N THR A 8 27.95 9.32 -6.12
CA THR A 8 26.85 10.12 -5.58
C THR A 8 25.60 9.24 -5.56
N ILE A 9 25.35 8.59 -4.42
CA ILE A 9 24.06 7.94 -4.15
C ILE A 9 23.02 9.06 -4.07
N SER A 10 22.46 9.39 -5.23
CA SER A 10 21.53 10.49 -5.37
C SER A 10 20.22 10.07 -4.71
N THR A 11 19.80 10.81 -3.68
CA THR A 11 18.44 10.74 -3.10
C THR A 11 17.35 10.84 -4.17
N ALA A 12 17.67 11.42 -5.32
CA ALA A 12 16.84 11.45 -6.52
C ALA A 12 16.38 10.07 -7.01
N SER A 13 17.16 8.98 -6.85
CA SER A 13 16.74 7.65 -7.32
C SER A 13 15.60 7.06 -6.49
N ALA A 14 15.55 7.34 -5.19
CA ALA A 14 14.47 6.88 -4.32
C ALA A 14 13.16 7.62 -4.62
N GLU A 15 13.25 8.94 -4.81
CA GLU A 15 12.12 9.80 -5.19
C GLU A 15 11.61 9.49 -6.60
N GLN A 16 12.50 9.19 -7.55
CA GLN A 16 12.12 8.74 -8.89
C GLN A 16 11.39 7.39 -8.86
N GLY A 17 11.86 6.43 -8.05
CA GLY A 17 11.18 5.14 -7.88
C GLY A 17 9.79 5.29 -7.26
N GLU A 18 9.64 6.17 -6.27
CA GLU A 18 8.35 6.49 -5.66
C GLU A 18 7.37 7.12 -6.66
N GLN A 19 7.81 8.14 -7.42
CA GLN A 19 7.00 8.78 -8.45
C GLN A 19 6.54 7.77 -9.52
N GLN A 20 7.42 6.85 -9.93
CA GLN A 20 7.06 5.79 -10.88
C GLN A 20 5.96 4.88 -10.35
N ASN A 21 6.02 4.50 -9.07
CA ASN A 21 4.99 3.69 -8.42
C ASN A 21 3.66 4.46 -8.30
N ILE A 22 3.69 5.75 -7.96
CA ILE A 22 2.50 6.61 -7.91
C ILE A 22 1.87 6.74 -9.30
N ASN A 23 2.70 6.97 -10.33
CA ASN A 23 2.25 7.02 -11.73
C ASN A 23 1.63 5.70 -12.19
N TYR A 24 2.19 4.57 -11.76
CA TYR A 24 1.61 3.24 -12.01
C TYR A 24 0.20 3.13 -11.42
N LEU A 25 0.01 3.54 -10.16
CA LEU A 25 -1.33 3.55 -9.52
C LEU A 25 -2.31 4.49 -10.24
N ALA A 26 -1.84 5.66 -10.70
CA ALA A 26 -2.69 6.61 -11.42
C ALA A 26 -3.20 6.06 -12.77
N ARG A 27 -2.36 5.30 -13.48
CA ARG A 27 -2.71 4.65 -14.75
C ARG A 27 -3.58 3.39 -14.57
N MET A 28 -3.65 2.84 -13.36
CA MET A 28 -4.46 1.66 -13.07
C MET A 28 -5.95 1.97 -13.25
N ALA A 29 -6.74 1.08 -13.85
CA ALA A 29 -8.20 1.27 -13.92
C ALA A 29 -8.81 1.40 -12.51
N ASP A 30 -9.82 2.28 -12.33
CA ASP A 30 -10.39 2.60 -11.02
C ASP A 30 -10.83 1.36 -10.24
N GLY A 31 -11.49 0.39 -10.88
CA GLY A 31 -11.90 -0.85 -10.23
C GLY A 31 -10.72 -1.71 -9.73
N LYS A 32 -9.59 -1.72 -10.45
CA LYS A 32 -8.37 -2.42 -10.03
C LYS A 32 -7.72 -1.70 -8.85
N LEU A 33 -7.66 -0.36 -8.89
CA LEU A 33 -7.10 0.44 -7.80
C LEU A 33 -7.95 0.32 -6.53
N HIS A 34 -9.28 0.35 -6.64
CA HIS A 34 -10.19 0.14 -5.52
C HIS A 34 -10.05 -1.27 -4.93
N ARG A 35 -9.87 -2.30 -5.76
CA ARG A 35 -9.61 -3.66 -5.28
C ARG A 35 -8.29 -3.73 -4.52
N ALA A 36 -7.23 -3.11 -5.04
CA ALA A 36 -5.93 -3.06 -4.38
C ALA A 36 -6.01 -2.31 -3.03
N ALA A 37 -6.70 -1.17 -3.00
CA ALA A 37 -6.96 -0.40 -1.78
C ALA A 37 -7.78 -1.19 -0.75
N THR A 38 -8.77 -1.96 -1.21
CA THR A 38 -9.57 -2.85 -0.35
C THR A 38 -8.71 -3.93 0.30
N ILE A 39 -7.88 -4.61 -0.48
CA ILE A 39 -6.99 -5.66 0.04
C ILE A 39 -5.99 -5.06 1.02
N SER A 40 -5.37 -3.93 0.67
CA SER A 40 -4.48 -3.17 1.56
C SER A 40 -5.15 -2.84 2.89
N GLY A 41 -6.37 -2.29 2.85
CA GLY A 41 -7.15 -1.94 4.04
C GLY A 41 -7.48 -3.16 4.89
N ASN A 42 -7.93 -4.25 4.27
CA ASN A 42 -8.18 -5.51 4.97
C ASN A 42 -6.92 -6.01 5.67
N ILE A 43 -5.75 -5.98 5.03
CA ILE A 43 -4.50 -6.41 5.64
C ILE A 43 -4.17 -5.58 6.88
N TYR A 44 -4.16 -4.25 6.77
CA TYR A 44 -3.92 -3.38 7.93
C TYR A 44 -4.94 -3.60 9.05
N GLY A 45 -6.22 -3.77 8.71
CA GLY A 45 -7.28 -3.98 9.69
C GLY A 45 -7.15 -5.32 10.41
N VAL A 46 -6.86 -6.40 9.67
CA VAL A 46 -6.59 -7.72 10.25
C VAL A 46 -5.35 -7.68 11.13
N LEU A 47 -4.24 -7.06 10.70
CA LEU A 47 -3.03 -6.94 11.53
C LEU A 47 -3.26 -6.10 12.79
N LYS A 48 -4.12 -5.07 12.73
CA LYS A 48 -4.51 -4.28 13.91
C LYS A 48 -5.25 -5.13 14.95
N LYS A 49 -6.15 -6.00 14.48
CA LYS A 49 -6.95 -6.90 15.32
C LYS A 49 -6.18 -8.13 15.79
N CYS A 50 -5.33 -8.67 14.93
CA CYS A 50 -4.60 -9.92 15.08
C CYS A 50 -3.08 -9.67 15.02
N PRO A 51 -2.48 -9.05 16.06
CA PRO A 51 -1.09 -8.58 16.02
C PRO A 51 -0.05 -9.70 15.93
N ALA A 52 -0.43 -10.95 16.22
CA ALA A 52 0.44 -12.11 16.07
C ALA A 52 0.61 -12.56 14.60
N LEU A 53 -0.33 -12.19 13.72
CA LEU A 53 -0.18 -12.44 12.29
C LEU A 53 0.94 -11.55 11.75
N ARG A 54 1.69 -12.08 10.78
CA ARG A 54 2.73 -11.32 10.10
C ARG A 54 2.43 -11.29 8.61
N PRO A 55 2.61 -10.15 7.94
CA PRO A 55 2.43 -10.10 6.50
C PRO A 55 3.53 -10.93 5.81
N SER A 56 3.15 -11.59 4.71
CA SER A 56 4.07 -12.16 3.73
C SER A 56 4.68 -11.04 2.86
N GLU A 57 5.57 -11.38 1.92
CA GLU A 57 6.07 -10.39 0.95
C GLU A 57 4.93 -9.86 0.06
N SER A 58 4.00 -10.72 -0.38
CA SER A 58 2.80 -10.32 -1.11
C SER A 58 1.93 -9.37 -0.26
N GLY A 59 1.75 -9.69 1.03
CA GLY A 59 1.01 -8.83 1.95
C GLY A 59 1.65 -7.46 2.12
N LYS A 60 2.98 -7.40 2.28
CA LYS A 60 3.73 -6.13 2.35
C LYS A 60 3.60 -5.32 1.06
N ALA A 61 3.66 -5.96 -0.10
CA ALA A 61 3.48 -5.29 -1.39
C ALA A 61 2.09 -4.65 -1.49
N MET A 62 1.04 -5.35 -1.02
CA MET A 62 -0.31 -4.79 -0.97
C MET A 62 -0.45 -3.68 0.08
N MET A 63 0.23 -3.76 1.21
CA MET A 63 0.25 -2.68 2.21
C MET A 63 0.84 -1.39 1.63
N ALA A 64 1.88 -1.48 0.78
CA ALA A 64 2.51 -0.33 0.13
C ALA A 64 1.54 0.48 -0.75
N VAL A 65 0.45 -0.12 -1.26
CA VAL A 65 -0.59 0.60 -2.02
C VAL A 65 -1.14 1.79 -1.23
N SER A 66 -1.49 1.59 0.05
CA SER A 66 -2.01 2.67 0.88
C SER A 66 -0.98 3.78 1.10
N ILE A 67 0.29 3.42 1.33
CA ILE A 67 1.39 4.36 1.51
C ILE A 67 1.54 5.24 0.28
N LEU A 68 1.57 4.62 -0.91
CA LEU A 68 1.69 5.34 -2.18
C LEU A 68 0.46 6.22 -2.48
N LEU A 69 -0.73 5.81 -2.06
CA LEU A 69 -1.94 6.64 -2.18
C LEU A 69 -1.84 7.89 -1.32
N TYR A 70 -1.49 7.76 -0.04
CA TYR A 70 -1.33 8.93 0.85
C TYR A 70 -0.16 9.80 0.41
N HIS A 71 1.00 9.22 0.09
CA HIS A 71 2.15 9.98 -0.41
C HIS A 71 1.84 10.71 -1.72
N GLY A 72 1.08 10.09 -2.63
CA GLY A 72 0.61 10.73 -3.86
C GLY A 72 -0.19 12.00 -3.59
N LEU A 73 -1.03 12.01 -2.57
CA LEU A 73 -1.78 13.20 -2.16
C LEU A 73 -0.91 14.21 -1.41
N ASP A 74 -0.21 13.78 -0.36
CA ASP A 74 0.54 14.64 0.55
C ASP A 74 1.68 15.37 -0.15
N LYS A 75 2.39 14.66 -1.04
CA LYS A 75 3.52 15.19 -1.80
C LYS A 75 3.10 15.82 -3.14
N HIS A 76 1.78 15.91 -3.42
CA HIS A 76 1.26 16.46 -4.68
C HIS A 76 1.77 15.74 -5.94
N LEU A 77 2.02 14.43 -5.83
CA LEU A 77 2.56 13.60 -6.90
C LEU A 77 1.48 12.86 -7.69
N ALA A 78 0.25 12.83 -7.19
CA ALA A 78 -0.90 12.18 -7.83
C ALA A 78 -1.40 13.01 -9.04
N PRO A 79 -1.32 12.48 -10.28
CA PRO A 79 -1.83 13.17 -11.47
C PRO A 79 -3.36 13.33 -11.45
N ASP A 80 -4.07 12.39 -10.82
CA ASP A 80 -5.51 12.45 -10.57
C ASP A 80 -5.76 12.35 -9.06
N ARG A 81 -5.85 13.52 -8.42
CA ARG A 81 -6.09 13.65 -6.98
C ARG A 81 -7.41 13.00 -6.56
N ALA A 82 -8.50 13.24 -7.31
CA ALA A 82 -9.82 12.75 -6.96
C ALA A 82 -9.89 11.22 -6.97
N LYS A 83 -9.19 10.58 -7.91
CA LYS A 83 -9.06 9.12 -7.95
C LYS A 83 -8.34 8.56 -6.73
N PHE A 84 -7.25 9.20 -6.31
CA PHE A 84 -6.51 8.80 -5.12
C PHE A 84 -7.36 8.96 -3.85
N GLU A 85 -8.09 10.06 -3.71
CA GLU A 85 -9.02 10.29 -2.59
C GLU A 85 -10.12 9.21 -2.54
N ARG A 86 -10.70 8.82 -3.69
CA ARG A 86 -11.68 7.72 -3.74
C ARG A 86 -11.07 6.39 -3.31
N ALA A 87 -9.86 6.06 -3.78
CA ALA A 87 -9.17 4.84 -3.41
C ALA A 87 -8.82 4.81 -1.90
N ILE A 88 -8.43 5.94 -1.32
CA ILE A 88 -8.19 6.07 0.12
C ILE A 88 -9.46 5.82 0.92
N ARG A 89 -10.60 6.39 0.53
CA ARG A 89 -11.88 6.11 1.21
C ARG A 89 -12.24 4.62 1.18
N VAL A 90 -11.94 3.94 0.07
CA VAL A 90 -12.13 2.47 -0.06
C VAL A 90 -11.19 1.73 0.91
N PHE A 91 -9.92 2.13 0.98
CA PHE A 91 -8.96 1.61 1.94
C PHE A 91 -9.44 1.78 3.39
N GLU A 92 -9.85 2.99 3.78
CA GLU A 92 -10.29 3.31 5.14
C GLU A 92 -11.54 2.51 5.54
N GLY A 93 -12.49 2.34 4.61
CA GLY A 93 -13.67 1.51 4.81
C GLY A 93 -13.32 0.04 5.04
N ALA A 94 -12.43 -0.52 4.22
CA ALA A 94 -11.94 -1.89 4.37
C ALA A 94 -11.16 -2.09 5.67
N TYR A 95 -10.25 -1.17 6.00
CA TYR A 95 -9.52 -1.16 7.27
C TYR A 95 -10.46 -1.19 8.47
N ARG A 96 -11.42 -0.27 8.52
CA ARG A 96 -12.37 -0.18 9.64
C ARG A 96 -13.17 -1.47 9.78
N LYS A 97 -13.66 -2.02 8.67
CA LYS A 97 -14.43 -3.26 8.66
C LYS A 97 -13.62 -4.45 9.17
N ALA A 98 -12.37 -4.60 8.73
CA ALA A 98 -11.49 -5.69 9.15
C ALA A 98 -11.05 -5.54 10.62
N ALA A 99 -10.67 -4.33 11.04
CA ALA A 99 -10.23 -4.06 12.41
C ALA A 99 -11.34 -4.30 13.45
N LEU A 100 -12.60 -4.04 13.09
CA LEU A 100 -13.77 -4.22 13.97
C LEU A 100 -14.49 -5.56 13.78
N SER A 101 -14.03 -6.41 12.87
CA SER A 101 -14.65 -7.70 12.61
C SER A 101 -14.61 -8.59 13.85
N LYS A 102 -15.66 -9.39 14.08
CA LYS A 102 -15.72 -10.38 15.18
C LYS A 102 -15.21 -11.79 14.80
N VAL A 103 -14.84 -12.00 13.54
CA VAL A 103 -14.30 -13.28 13.04
C VAL A 103 -12.97 -13.58 13.73
N ASP A 104 -12.62 -14.83 14.02
CA ASP A 104 -11.33 -15.11 14.66
C ASP A 104 -10.14 -14.92 13.69
N CYS A 105 -8.93 -14.80 14.24
CA CYS A 105 -7.73 -14.53 13.45
C CYS A 105 -7.37 -15.62 12.43
N ARG A 106 -7.70 -16.88 12.71
CA ARG A 106 -7.45 -17.98 11.77
C ARG A 106 -8.40 -17.84 10.58
N SER A 107 -9.68 -17.54 10.83
CA SER A 107 -10.65 -17.30 9.76
C SER A 107 -10.40 -15.99 9.00
N GLU A 108 -9.86 -14.94 9.62
CA GLU A 108 -9.40 -13.76 8.89
C GLU A 108 -8.23 -14.08 7.96
N LYS A 109 -7.20 -14.79 8.45
CA LYS A 109 -6.08 -15.25 7.63
C LYS A 109 -6.55 -16.09 6.44
N ALA A 110 -7.53 -16.98 6.65
CA ALA A 110 -8.02 -17.88 5.61
C ALA A 110 -8.74 -17.16 4.44
N LYS A 111 -9.20 -15.91 4.62
CA LYS A 111 -9.80 -15.12 3.52
C LYS A 111 -8.78 -14.66 2.49
N ASP A 112 -7.52 -14.53 2.89
CA ASP A 112 -6.42 -14.11 2.04
C ASP A 112 -5.09 -14.73 2.53
N PRO A 113 -4.93 -16.06 2.37
CA PRO A 113 -3.84 -16.79 2.99
C PRO A 113 -2.47 -16.34 2.49
N ASP A 114 -2.37 -15.92 1.23
CA ASP A 114 -1.11 -15.51 0.60
C ASP A 114 -0.58 -14.19 1.15
N SER A 115 -1.42 -13.38 1.80
CA SER A 115 -1.02 -12.11 2.41
C SER A 115 -0.35 -12.26 3.78
N TYR A 116 -0.37 -13.45 4.39
CA TYR A 116 0.15 -13.67 5.74
C TYR A 116 1.04 -14.91 5.83
N ARG A 117 2.03 -14.87 6.74
CA ARG A 117 2.86 -16.02 7.12
C ARG A 117 2.39 -16.60 8.44
#